data_AF-A0A7Y6Y911-F1
#
_entry.id   AF-A0A7Y6Y911-F1
#
_cell.length_a   1.000
_cell.length_b   1.000
_cell.length_c   1.000
_cell.angle_alpha   90.00
_cell.angle_beta   90.00
_cell.angle_gamma   90.00
#
_symmetry.space_group_name_H-M   'P 1'
#
loop_
_entity.id
_entity.type
_entity.pdbx_description
1 polymer ?
#
loop_
_entity_poly.entity_id
_entity_poly.type
_entity_poly.pdbx_seq_one_letter_code
_entity_poly.pdbx_strand_id
1 'polypeptide(L)'
;RLITADPQMLVREIMQADGEDAIHADLPDEEVARIFEQRDLISAPVVNDEGQLLGRITIDDVVDVIREDADHSLMSMAGLDEDEDTFAPIFKTSKRRAVWLGINLITAFLASAVIGLFEATIEQVVALAVLMPIVASMGGIAGSQTLTLVIRGQALGHIESSNIGWLFNRELVVGLLNGILWASVVAVIAVIWFQDTTIGIVIALAIVINLIAGASAGSLLPLSLKSAGIDPALAGGVLLTTITDVVGFFAFLGLATFFYG
;
A
#
# COMPACT_ATOMS: atom_id res chain seq x y z
N ARG A 1 -39.13 17.65 8.98
CA ARG A 1 -39.93 18.90 8.90
C ARG A 1 -41.44 18.68 8.97
N LEU A 2 -41.97 17.52 8.55
CA LEU A 2 -43.41 17.22 8.61
C LEU A 2 -44.05 17.35 10.01
N ILE A 3 -43.34 16.97 11.07
CA ILE A 3 -43.87 17.01 12.45
C ILE A 3 -43.90 18.44 13.03
N THR A 4 -43.09 19.35 12.48
CA THR A 4 -42.90 20.71 13.01
C THR A 4 -43.48 21.81 12.13
N ALA A 5 -43.94 21.47 10.92
CA ALA A 5 -44.50 22.42 9.96
C ALA A 5 -46.00 22.65 10.21
N ASP A 6 -46.53 23.78 9.73
CA ASP A 6 -47.96 24.06 9.75
C ASP A 6 -48.71 23.02 8.88
N PRO A 7 -49.76 22.35 9.40
CA PRO A 7 -50.55 21.38 8.65
C PRO A 7 -51.17 21.91 7.34
N GLN A 8 -51.28 23.23 7.17
CA GLN A 8 -51.83 23.85 5.95
C GLN A 8 -50.79 24.08 4.85
N MET A 9 -49.48 23.94 5.14
CA MET A 9 -48.43 24.07 4.11
C MET A 9 -48.50 22.92 3.11
N LEU A 10 -48.20 23.22 1.84
CA LEU A 10 -48.10 22.21 0.81
C LEU A 10 -46.81 21.39 0.98
N VAL A 11 -46.86 20.09 0.72
CA VAL A 11 -45.67 19.20 0.82
C VAL A 11 -44.51 19.73 -0.02
N ARG A 12 -44.80 20.26 -1.22
CA ARG A 12 -43.80 20.86 -2.11
C ARG A 12 -43.04 22.05 -1.52
N GLU A 13 -43.61 22.74 -0.53
CA GLU A 13 -43.01 23.91 0.12
C GLU A 13 -42.05 23.51 1.23
N ILE A 14 -42.15 22.27 1.73
CA ILE A 14 -41.32 21.73 2.80
C ILE A 14 -40.41 20.58 2.37
N MET A 15 -40.63 20.02 1.17
CA MET A 15 -39.78 18.99 0.57
C MET A 15 -38.46 19.61 0.08
N GLN A 16 -37.36 18.85 0.22
CA GLN A 16 -36.14 19.15 -0.52
C GLN A 16 -36.33 18.60 -1.94
N ALA A 17 -36.31 19.48 -2.92
CA ALA A 17 -36.55 19.14 -4.32
C ALA A 17 -35.26 18.73 -5.06
N ASP A 18 -34.11 19.06 -4.48
CA ASP A 18 -32.82 18.72 -5.05
C ASP A 18 -32.57 17.24 -4.73
N GLY A 19 -32.70 16.38 -5.76
CA GLY A 19 -32.44 14.95 -5.68
C GLY A 19 -30.98 14.60 -5.48
N GLU A 20 -30.25 15.39 -4.69
CA GLU A 20 -28.81 15.29 -4.47
C GLU A 20 -28.43 13.90 -3.92
N ASP A 21 -29.33 13.30 -3.14
CA ASP A 21 -29.14 11.98 -2.51
C ASP A 21 -29.62 10.81 -3.37
N ALA A 22 -30.03 11.05 -4.62
CA ALA A 22 -30.41 9.96 -5.52
C ALA A 22 -29.20 9.14 -5.97
N ILE A 23 -29.32 7.82 -5.84
CA ILE A 23 -28.29 6.85 -6.21
C ILE A 23 -28.74 6.10 -7.45
N HIS A 24 -27.84 5.93 -8.42
CA HIS A 24 -28.14 5.16 -9.63
C HIS A 24 -28.20 3.66 -9.34
N ALA A 25 -29.12 2.93 -9.98
CA ALA A 25 -29.32 1.51 -9.74
C ALA A 25 -28.09 0.63 -10.07
N ASP A 26 -27.25 1.08 -11.00
CA ASP A 26 -26.04 0.37 -11.43
C ASP A 26 -24.77 0.79 -10.66
N LEU A 27 -24.90 1.62 -9.62
CA LEU A 27 -23.75 2.02 -8.81
C LEU A 27 -23.25 0.80 -8.00
N PRO A 28 -21.94 0.52 -7.97
CA PRO A 28 -21.38 -0.52 -7.11
C PRO A 28 -21.73 -0.29 -5.64
N ASP A 29 -21.98 -1.36 -4.91
CA ASP A 29 -22.28 -1.38 -3.48
C ASP A 29 -21.23 -0.66 -2.62
N GLU A 30 -19.94 -0.82 -2.91
CA GLU A 30 -18.84 -0.08 -2.27
C GLU A 30 -19.01 1.45 -2.39
N GLU A 31 -19.44 1.93 -3.56
CA GLU A 31 -19.62 3.36 -3.81
C GLU A 31 -20.90 3.87 -3.15
N VAL A 32 -21.95 3.04 -3.09
CA VAL A 32 -23.16 3.30 -2.28
C VAL A 32 -22.78 3.47 -0.81
N ALA A 33 -21.96 2.57 -0.28
CA ALA A 33 -21.46 2.63 1.10
C ALA A 33 -20.71 3.93 1.39
N ARG A 34 -19.80 4.35 0.48
CA ARG A 34 -19.12 5.66 0.60
C ARG A 34 -20.07 6.84 0.60
N ILE A 35 -21.10 6.84 -0.24
CA ILE A 35 -22.09 7.94 -0.29
C ILE A 35 -22.83 8.03 1.05
N PHE A 36 -23.25 6.89 1.62
CA PHE A 36 -23.92 6.85 2.92
C PHE A 36 -23.01 7.36 4.04
N GLU A 37 -21.73 6.98 4.06
CA GLU A 37 -20.75 7.42 5.07
C GLU A 37 -20.41 8.91 4.94
N GLN A 38 -20.13 9.40 3.72
CA GLN A 38 -19.71 10.79 3.49
C GLN A 38 -20.82 11.81 3.75
N ARG A 39 -22.09 11.40 3.59
CA ARG A 39 -23.25 12.30 3.67
C ARG A 39 -24.15 12.02 4.87
N ASP A 40 -23.75 11.13 5.78
CA ASP A 40 -24.52 10.74 6.97
C ASP A 40 -25.98 10.33 6.63
N LEU A 41 -26.17 9.57 5.54
CA LEU A 41 -27.52 9.21 5.06
C LEU A 41 -28.12 8.07 5.91
N ILE A 42 -29.41 8.19 6.22
CA ILE A 42 -30.19 7.11 6.84
C ILE A 42 -30.88 6.26 5.76
N SER A 43 -31.26 6.90 4.66
CA SER A 43 -31.87 6.26 3.50
C SER A 43 -31.65 7.09 2.25
N ALA A 44 -31.49 6.44 1.10
CA ALA A 44 -31.32 7.09 -0.19
C ALA A 44 -32.31 6.52 -1.23
N PRO A 45 -32.93 7.35 -2.08
CA PRO A 45 -33.72 6.86 -3.21
C PRO A 45 -32.83 6.29 -4.31
N VAL A 46 -33.27 5.19 -4.91
CA VAL A 46 -32.59 4.57 -6.07
C VAL A 46 -33.35 4.90 -7.34
N VAL A 47 -32.64 5.38 -8.36
CA VAL A 47 -33.21 5.82 -9.64
C VAL A 47 -32.61 5.07 -10.83
N ASN A 48 -33.35 5.03 -11.94
CA ASN A 48 -32.85 4.56 -13.24
C ASN A 48 -32.22 5.71 -14.07
N ASP A 49 -31.74 5.38 -15.28
CA ASP A 49 -31.17 6.33 -16.25
C ASP A 49 -32.12 7.50 -16.60
N GLU A 50 -33.43 7.28 -16.45
CA GLU A 50 -34.48 8.25 -16.76
C GLU A 50 -34.87 9.12 -15.54
N GLY A 51 -34.19 8.95 -14.40
CA GLY A 51 -34.46 9.64 -13.14
C GLY A 51 -35.74 9.18 -12.44
N GLN A 52 -36.29 8.03 -12.82
CA GLN A 52 -37.48 7.45 -12.20
C GLN A 52 -37.10 6.69 -10.92
N LEU A 53 -37.87 6.89 -9.85
CA LEU A 53 -37.68 6.21 -8.58
C LEU A 53 -38.00 4.72 -8.72
N LEU A 54 -37.00 3.87 -8.53
CA LEU A 54 -37.13 2.41 -8.52
C LEU A 54 -37.32 1.85 -7.11
N GLY A 55 -36.67 2.47 -6.12
CA GLY A 55 -36.68 1.95 -4.76
C GLY A 55 -35.94 2.87 -3.78
N ARG A 56 -35.55 2.30 -2.64
CA ARG A 56 -34.70 2.95 -1.65
C ARG A 56 -33.70 1.95 -1.07
N ILE A 57 -32.58 2.47 -0.60
CA ILE A 57 -31.61 1.76 0.24
C ILE A 57 -31.63 2.40 1.62
N THR A 58 -31.48 1.62 2.68
CA THR A 58 -31.39 2.11 4.06
C THR A 58 -30.06 1.77 4.70
N ILE A 59 -29.68 2.50 5.75
CA ILE A 59 -28.38 2.35 6.39
C ILE A 59 -28.14 0.93 6.94
N ASP A 60 -29.18 0.23 7.38
CA ASP A 60 -29.10 -1.16 7.84
C ASP A 60 -28.68 -2.15 6.74
N ASP A 61 -29.02 -1.89 5.48
CA ASP A 61 -28.56 -2.70 4.34
C ASP A 61 -27.09 -2.44 3.96
N VAL A 62 -26.60 -1.23 4.27
CA VAL A 62 -25.27 -0.74 3.86
C VAL A 62 -24.21 -1.00 4.93
N VAL A 63 -24.60 -1.15 6.19
CA VAL A 63 -23.67 -1.35 7.32
C VAL A 63 -22.77 -2.57 7.14
N ASP A 64 -23.30 -3.66 6.57
CA ASP A 64 -22.50 -4.87 6.35
C ASP A 64 -21.46 -4.65 5.25
N VAL A 65 -21.82 -3.93 4.18
CA VAL A 65 -20.89 -3.54 3.10
C VAL A 65 -19.76 -2.64 3.62
N ILE A 66 -20.09 -1.66 4.50
CA ILE A 66 -19.08 -0.80 5.14
C ILE A 66 -18.09 -1.62 5.98
N ARG A 67 -18.54 -2.70 6.63
CA ARG A 67 -17.67 -3.56 7.44
C ARG A 67 -16.80 -4.49 6.60
N GLU A 68 -17.37 -5.10 5.57
CA GLU A 68 -16.67 -6.01 4.67
C GLU A 68 -15.52 -5.30 3.93
N ASP A 69 -15.71 -4.06 3.47
CA ASP A 69 -14.67 -3.31 2.74
C ASP A 69 -13.43 -2.99 3.61
N ALA A 70 -13.66 -2.71 4.90
CA ALA A 70 -12.60 -2.41 5.87
C ALA A 70 -11.76 -3.64 6.24
N ASP A 71 -12.40 -4.81 6.39
CA ASP A 71 -11.73 -6.07 6.73
C ASP A 71 -11.02 -6.67 5.51
N HIS A 72 -11.68 -6.70 4.35
CA HIS A 72 -11.12 -7.23 3.10
C HIS A 72 -9.78 -6.58 2.70
N SER A 73 -9.66 -5.26 2.86
CA SER A 73 -8.42 -4.51 2.59
C SER A 73 -7.23 -4.92 3.48
N LEU A 74 -7.48 -5.34 4.73
CA LEU A 74 -6.44 -5.77 5.65
C LEU A 74 -6.00 -7.21 5.38
N MET A 75 -6.93 -8.08 5.00
CA MET A 75 -6.68 -9.51 4.79
C MET A 75 -6.06 -9.80 3.42
N SER A 76 -6.50 -9.08 2.38
CA SER A 76 -5.87 -9.09 1.05
C SER A 76 -4.39 -8.70 1.12
N MET A 77 -3.97 -7.79 2.01
CA MET A 77 -2.55 -7.48 2.24
C MET A 77 -1.70 -8.69 2.67
N ALA A 78 -2.31 -9.70 3.30
CA ALA A 78 -1.64 -10.94 3.67
C ALA A 78 -1.68 -12.02 2.56
N GLY A 79 -2.28 -11.71 1.41
CA GLY A 79 -2.58 -12.71 0.36
C GLY A 79 -3.66 -13.71 0.78
N LEU A 80 -4.49 -13.34 1.75
CA LEU A 80 -5.55 -14.18 2.32
C LEU A 80 -6.90 -13.58 1.94
N ASP A 81 -7.62 -14.28 1.07
CA ASP A 81 -9.02 -13.97 0.76
C ASP A 81 -9.90 -14.80 1.71
N GLU A 82 -10.64 -14.11 2.61
CA GLU A 82 -11.21 -14.69 3.84
C GLU A 82 -12.35 -15.70 3.59
N ASP A 83 -13.21 -15.43 2.61
CA ASP A 83 -14.42 -16.24 2.43
C ASP A 83 -14.12 -17.63 1.88
N GLU A 84 -13.01 -17.79 1.18
CA GLU A 84 -12.61 -19.09 0.67
C GLU A 84 -11.65 -19.84 1.60
N ASP A 85 -10.66 -19.21 2.24
CA ASP A 85 -9.52 -19.97 2.79
C ASP A 85 -9.70 -20.54 4.21
N THR A 86 -10.49 -19.91 5.08
CA THR A 86 -10.55 -20.34 6.49
C THR A 86 -11.24 -21.70 6.65
N PHE A 87 -12.22 -21.97 5.78
CA PHE A 87 -12.94 -23.24 5.73
C PHE A 87 -12.73 -24.01 4.41
N ALA A 88 -11.80 -23.59 3.54
CA ALA A 88 -11.51 -24.30 2.30
C ALA A 88 -10.94 -25.71 2.55
N PRO A 89 -11.20 -26.64 1.62
CA PRO A 89 -10.44 -27.88 1.54
C PRO A 89 -8.94 -27.61 1.41
N ILE A 90 -8.11 -28.34 2.17
CA ILE A 90 -6.65 -28.21 2.24
C ILE A 90 -6.00 -28.08 0.85
N PHE A 91 -6.46 -28.85 -0.14
CA PHE A 91 -5.91 -28.83 -1.49
C PHE A 91 -6.14 -27.50 -2.24
N LYS A 92 -7.28 -26.83 -2.01
CA LYS A 92 -7.60 -25.54 -2.65
C LYS A 92 -6.69 -24.45 -2.08
N THR A 93 -6.62 -24.34 -0.75
CA THR A 93 -5.71 -23.42 -0.05
C THR A 93 -4.26 -23.67 -0.40
N SER A 94 -3.82 -24.94 -0.44
CA SER A 94 -2.44 -25.28 -0.76
C SER A 94 -2.06 -24.87 -2.18
N LYS A 95 -2.96 -24.98 -3.16
CA LYS A 95 -2.69 -24.58 -4.55
C LYS A 95 -2.56 -23.06 -4.66
N ARG A 96 -3.46 -22.29 -4.02
CA ARG A 96 -3.42 -20.82 -4.00
C ARG A 96 -2.13 -20.31 -3.35
N ARG A 97 -1.79 -20.84 -2.17
CA ARG A 97 -0.53 -20.52 -1.48
C ARG A 97 0.70 -20.93 -2.29
N ALA A 98 0.68 -22.09 -2.97
CA ALA A 98 1.81 -22.52 -3.79
C ALA A 98 2.08 -21.57 -4.97
N VAL A 99 1.03 -21.03 -5.61
CA VAL A 99 1.20 -20.01 -6.66
C VAL A 99 1.85 -18.75 -6.08
N TRP A 100 1.36 -18.28 -4.94
CA TRP A 100 1.91 -17.08 -4.29
C TRP A 100 3.36 -17.27 -3.83
N LEU A 101 3.67 -18.41 -3.21
CA LEU A 101 5.03 -18.80 -2.84
C LEU A 101 5.94 -18.89 -4.08
N GLY A 102 5.43 -19.39 -5.21
CA GLY A 102 6.15 -19.44 -6.47
C GLY A 102 6.51 -18.04 -7.01
N ILE A 103 5.58 -17.09 -6.92
CA ILE A 103 5.84 -15.68 -7.30
C ILE A 103 6.92 -15.08 -6.40
N ASN A 104 6.78 -15.22 -5.07
CA ASN A 104 7.78 -14.74 -4.12
C ASN A 104 9.16 -15.40 -4.32
N LEU A 105 9.19 -16.67 -4.73
CA LEU A 105 10.44 -17.38 -5.03
C LEU A 105 11.13 -16.81 -6.27
N ILE A 106 10.37 -16.51 -7.33
CA ILE A 106 10.92 -15.85 -8.54
C ILE A 106 11.54 -14.50 -8.17
N THR A 107 10.87 -13.71 -7.34
CA THR A 107 11.40 -12.42 -6.89
C THR A 107 12.65 -12.57 -6.01
N ALA A 108 12.71 -13.60 -5.17
CA ALA A 108 13.92 -13.92 -4.41
C ALA A 108 15.10 -14.31 -5.33
N PHE A 109 14.84 -15.03 -6.43
CA PHE A 109 15.86 -15.33 -7.43
C PHE A 109 16.35 -14.07 -8.16
N LEU A 110 15.48 -13.10 -8.43
CA LEU A 110 15.89 -11.81 -9.01
C LEU A 110 16.84 -11.05 -8.08
N ALA A 111 16.49 -10.95 -6.79
CA ALA A 111 17.36 -10.32 -5.80
C ALA A 111 18.71 -11.07 -5.66
N SER A 112 18.67 -12.41 -5.65
CA SER A 112 19.89 -13.23 -5.59
C SER A 112 20.78 -13.08 -6.82
N ALA A 113 20.19 -12.93 -8.02
CA ALA A 113 20.94 -12.68 -9.25
C ALA A 113 21.71 -11.36 -9.19
N VAL A 114 21.11 -10.31 -8.59
CA VAL A 114 21.79 -9.02 -8.37
C VAL A 114 22.97 -9.18 -7.43
N ILE A 115 22.83 -9.92 -6.33
CA ILE A 115 23.95 -10.21 -5.41
C ILE A 115 25.07 -10.94 -6.14
N GLY A 116 24.74 -11.91 -7.00
CA GLY A 116 25.72 -12.67 -7.78
C GLY A 116 26.58 -11.83 -8.73
N LEU A 117 26.11 -10.65 -9.15
CA LEU A 117 26.92 -9.71 -9.95
C LEU A 117 28.11 -9.14 -9.18
N PHE A 118 28.08 -9.18 -7.85
CA PHE A 118 29.07 -8.59 -6.95
C PHE A 118 29.82 -9.61 -6.10
N GLU A 119 29.84 -10.89 -6.53
CA GLU A 119 30.52 -11.99 -5.82
C GLU A 119 31.98 -11.64 -5.46
N ALA A 120 32.74 -11.11 -6.42
CA ALA A 120 34.13 -10.70 -6.21
C ALA A 120 34.30 -9.62 -5.12
N THR A 121 33.36 -8.68 -5.02
CA THR A 121 33.38 -7.64 -3.98
C THR A 121 33.04 -8.23 -2.61
N ILE A 122 32.13 -9.19 -2.55
CA ILE A 122 31.77 -9.88 -1.31
C ILE A 122 32.95 -10.74 -0.81
N GLU A 123 33.67 -11.41 -1.70
CA GLU A 123 34.87 -12.18 -1.35
C GLU A 123 35.97 -11.29 -0.76
N GLN A 124 36.13 -10.08 -1.31
CA GLN A 124 37.11 -9.11 -0.81
C GLN A 124 36.72 -8.53 0.55
N VAL A 125 35.43 -8.29 0.78
CA VAL A 125 34.91 -7.67 2.01
C VAL A 125 33.74 -8.48 2.56
N VAL A 126 34.06 -9.54 3.31
CA VAL A 126 33.08 -10.44 3.93
C VAL A 126 32.08 -9.71 4.85
N ALA A 127 32.48 -8.58 5.43
CA ALA A 127 31.62 -7.72 6.25
C ALA A 127 30.35 -7.26 5.52
N LEU A 128 30.40 -7.12 4.19
CA LEU A 128 29.23 -6.76 3.38
C LEU A 128 28.11 -7.79 3.56
N ALA A 129 28.44 -9.08 3.61
CA ALA A 129 27.44 -10.13 3.78
C ALA A 129 26.72 -10.08 5.14
N VAL A 130 27.41 -9.64 6.19
CA VAL A 130 26.83 -9.45 7.53
C VAL A 130 25.89 -8.24 7.56
N LEU A 131 26.17 -7.22 6.76
CA LEU A 131 25.43 -5.97 6.72
C LEU A 131 24.25 -5.96 5.73
N MET A 132 24.27 -6.86 4.73
CA MET A 132 23.20 -6.98 3.72
C MET A 132 21.78 -7.04 4.31
N PRO A 133 21.49 -7.85 5.35
CA PRO A 133 20.14 -7.93 5.93
C PRO A 133 19.65 -6.60 6.51
N ILE A 134 20.56 -5.76 7.01
CA ILE A 134 20.21 -4.46 7.60
C ILE A 134 19.74 -3.51 6.50
N VAL A 135 20.46 -3.46 5.38
CA VAL A 135 20.09 -2.60 4.24
C VAL A 135 18.74 -3.01 3.67
N ALA A 136 18.53 -4.31 3.43
CA ALA A 136 17.27 -4.85 2.91
C ALA A 136 16.09 -4.55 3.85
N SER A 137 16.28 -4.81 5.15
CA SER A 137 15.23 -4.62 6.16
C SER A 137 14.77 -3.15 6.26
N MET A 138 15.70 -2.20 6.25
CA MET A 138 15.36 -0.77 6.38
C MET A 138 14.51 -0.26 5.21
N GLY A 139 14.86 -0.63 3.97
CA GLY A 139 14.09 -0.25 2.79
C GLY A 139 12.71 -0.92 2.78
N GLY A 140 12.66 -2.23 3.04
CA GLY A 140 11.43 -3.00 3.05
C GLY A 140 10.43 -2.51 4.09
N ILE A 141 10.86 -2.22 5.32
CA ILE A 141 9.98 -1.74 6.40
C ILE A 141 9.44 -0.34 6.08
N ALA A 142 10.30 0.60 5.70
CA ALA A 142 9.87 1.97 5.39
C ALA A 142 8.94 2.02 4.17
N GLY A 143 9.27 1.25 3.12
CA GLY A 143 8.42 1.08 1.96
C GLY A 143 7.07 0.48 2.33
N SER A 144 7.04 -0.54 3.21
CA SER A 144 5.80 -1.24 3.57
C SER A 144 4.87 -0.33 4.37
N GLN A 145 5.44 0.49 5.25
CA GLN A 145 4.67 1.52 5.96
C GLN A 145 4.02 2.50 4.98
N THR A 146 4.80 2.98 4.00
CA THR A 146 4.29 3.89 2.97
C THR A 146 3.20 3.22 2.13
N LEU A 147 3.43 1.96 1.72
CA LEU A 147 2.49 1.15 0.96
C LEU A 147 1.15 0.99 1.69
N THR A 148 1.18 0.58 2.96
CA THR A 148 -0.03 0.41 3.77
C THR A 148 -0.80 1.72 3.94
N LEU A 149 -0.11 2.84 4.18
CA LEU A 149 -0.75 4.16 4.30
C LEU A 149 -1.44 4.55 3.00
N VAL A 150 -0.81 4.29 1.85
CA VAL A 150 -1.35 4.62 0.53
C VAL A 150 -2.53 3.74 0.18
N ILE A 151 -2.44 2.41 0.38
CA ILE A 151 -3.56 1.47 0.15
C ILE A 151 -4.76 1.86 1.01
N ARG A 152 -4.54 2.11 2.31
CA ARG A 152 -5.61 2.52 3.21
C ARG A 152 -6.23 3.85 2.81
N GLY A 153 -5.41 4.84 2.42
CA GLY A 153 -5.92 6.12 1.96
C GLY A 153 -6.68 6.02 0.64
N GLN A 154 -6.36 5.06 -0.23
CA GLN A 154 -7.13 4.76 -1.44
C GLN A 154 -8.48 4.11 -1.11
N ALA A 155 -8.51 3.15 -0.18
CA ALA A 155 -9.75 2.48 0.24
C ALA A 155 -10.74 3.48 0.87
N LEU A 156 -10.24 4.39 1.72
CA LEU A 156 -11.03 5.45 2.37
C LEU A 156 -11.38 6.64 1.44
N GLY A 157 -11.01 6.61 0.16
CA GLY A 157 -11.25 7.73 -0.77
C GLY A 157 -10.46 9.01 -0.46
N HIS A 158 -9.50 8.96 0.48
CA HIS A 158 -8.66 10.11 0.84
C HIS A 158 -7.50 10.36 -0.14
N ILE A 159 -7.12 9.37 -0.94
CA ILE A 159 -6.02 9.46 -1.91
C ILE A 159 -6.57 9.34 -3.32
N GLU A 160 -6.45 10.44 -4.06
CA GLU A 160 -6.80 10.54 -5.47
C GLU A 160 -5.57 10.94 -6.30
N SER A 161 -5.65 10.79 -7.62
CA SER A 161 -4.58 11.20 -8.54
C SER A 161 -4.15 12.66 -8.37
N SER A 162 -5.02 13.51 -7.82
CA SER A 162 -4.80 14.94 -7.56
C SER A 162 -3.85 15.23 -6.40
N ASN A 163 -3.84 14.40 -5.35
CA ASN A 163 -3.06 14.64 -4.13
C ASN A 163 -1.80 13.76 -3.99
N ILE A 164 -1.58 12.86 -4.94
CA ILE A 164 -0.47 11.91 -4.89
C ILE A 164 0.90 12.57 -4.90
N GLY A 165 1.10 13.62 -5.71
CA GLY A 165 2.40 14.29 -5.81
C GLY A 165 2.81 14.95 -4.49
N TRP A 166 1.84 15.47 -3.74
CA TRP A 166 2.07 16.00 -2.40
C TRP A 166 2.43 14.89 -1.41
N LEU A 167 1.68 13.78 -1.43
CA LEU A 167 1.95 12.62 -0.57
C LEU A 167 3.34 12.02 -0.83
N PHE A 168 3.69 11.83 -2.11
CA PHE A 168 5.01 11.34 -2.54
C PHE A 168 6.14 12.22 -1.98
N ASN A 169 6.04 13.53 -2.17
CA ASN A 169 7.07 14.46 -1.66
C ASN A 169 7.14 14.46 -0.13
N ARG A 170 5.99 14.39 0.56
CA ARG A 170 5.94 14.29 2.01
C ARG A 170 6.65 13.02 2.51
N GLU A 171 6.38 11.87 1.89
CA GLU A 171 7.00 10.60 2.29
C GLU A 171 8.49 10.53 1.92
N LEU A 172 8.91 11.13 0.80
CA LEU A 172 10.34 11.27 0.51
C LEU A 172 11.08 12.09 1.57
N VAL A 173 10.51 13.21 2.02
CA VAL A 173 11.12 14.05 3.05
C VAL A 173 11.17 13.32 4.39
N VAL A 174 10.08 12.67 4.80
CA VAL A 174 10.02 11.86 6.02
C VAL A 174 11.03 10.70 5.97
N GLY A 175 11.12 10.02 4.82
CA GLY A 175 12.07 8.94 4.56
C GLY A 175 13.52 9.41 4.59
N LEU A 176 13.82 10.59 4.02
CA LEU A 176 15.16 11.18 4.06
C LEU A 176 15.59 11.59 5.47
N LEU A 177 14.70 12.26 6.23
CA LEU A 177 15.02 12.70 7.59
C LEU A 177 15.28 11.51 8.52
N ASN A 178 14.37 10.52 8.52
CA ASN A 178 14.56 9.30 9.29
C ASN A 178 15.74 8.47 8.77
N GLY A 179 15.93 8.46 7.45
CA GLY A 179 17.00 7.74 6.79
C GLY A 179 18.38 8.26 7.17
N ILE A 180 18.59 9.57 7.16
CA ILE A 180 19.86 10.17 7.60
C ILE A 180 20.16 9.82 9.06
N LEU A 181 19.14 9.89 9.93
CA LEU A 181 19.29 9.56 11.34
C LEU A 181 19.71 8.09 11.54
N TRP A 182 18.96 7.15 10.97
CA TRP A 182 19.25 5.72 11.14
C TRP A 182 20.48 5.26 10.36
N ALA A 183 20.74 5.81 9.17
CA ALA A 183 21.96 5.58 8.41
C ALA A 183 23.19 6.01 9.21
N SER A 184 23.13 7.15 9.91
CA SER A 184 24.22 7.62 10.76
C SER A 184 24.48 6.68 11.94
N VAL A 185 23.42 6.21 12.60
CA VAL A 185 23.53 5.23 13.70
C VAL A 185 24.16 3.92 13.21
N VAL A 186 23.65 3.37 12.11
CA VAL A 186 24.16 2.12 11.54
C VAL A 186 25.60 2.27 11.06
N ALA A 187 25.94 3.40 10.43
CA ALA A 187 27.30 3.68 10.00
C ALA A 187 28.28 3.71 11.17
N VAL A 188 27.96 4.42 12.25
CA VAL A 188 28.81 4.46 13.45
C VAL A 188 29.02 3.05 14.03
N ILE A 189 27.94 2.27 14.14
CA ILE A 189 28.02 0.88 14.61
C ILE A 189 28.91 0.05 13.68
N ALA A 190 28.74 0.18 12.36
CA ALA A 190 29.52 -0.56 11.38
C ALA A 190 31.01 -0.20 11.42
N VAL A 191 31.35 1.10 11.57
CA VAL A 191 32.74 1.54 11.75
C VAL A 191 33.35 0.95 13.02
N ILE A 192 32.61 0.97 14.14
CA ILE A 192 33.10 0.41 15.41
C ILE A 192 33.26 -1.11 15.32
N TRP A 193 32.35 -1.81 14.66
CA TRP A 193 32.39 -3.27 14.58
C TRP A 193 33.50 -3.75 13.64
N PHE A 194 33.55 -3.21 12.42
CA PHE A 194 34.49 -3.67 11.40
C PHE A 194 35.81 -2.92 11.39
N GLN A 195 35.96 -1.88 12.22
CA GLN A 195 37.14 -1.01 12.29
C GLN A 195 37.50 -0.39 10.93
N ASP A 196 36.49 -0.16 10.09
CA ASP A 196 36.64 0.36 8.73
C ASP A 196 35.64 1.49 8.48
N THR A 197 36.18 2.69 8.22
CA THR A 197 35.37 3.89 7.97
C THR A 197 34.66 3.82 6.61
N THR A 198 35.24 3.14 5.64
CA THR A 198 34.70 3.00 4.29
C THR A 198 33.41 2.19 4.31
N ILE A 199 33.34 1.09 5.06
CA ILE A 199 32.10 0.30 5.28
C ILE A 199 31.01 1.21 5.87
N GLY A 200 31.35 2.08 6.83
CA GLY A 200 30.41 3.02 7.43
C GLY A 200 29.81 4.00 6.42
N ILE A 201 30.63 4.55 5.52
CA ILE A 201 30.17 5.46 4.46
C ILE A 201 29.29 4.71 3.45
N VAL A 202 29.73 3.53 3.01
CA VAL A 202 29.02 2.70 2.04
C VAL A 202 27.64 2.31 2.57
N ILE A 203 27.53 1.83 3.81
CA ILE A 203 26.24 1.46 4.39
C ILE A 203 25.32 2.66 4.60
N ALA A 204 25.85 3.82 5.02
CA ALA A 204 25.03 5.02 5.17
C ALA A 204 24.38 5.43 3.85
N LEU A 205 25.19 5.52 2.79
CA LEU A 205 24.71 5.90 1.47
C LEU A 205 23.72 4.88 0.92
N ALA A 206 24.00 3.58 1.09
CA ALA A 206 23.13 2.51 0.65
C ALA A 206 21.76 2.54 1.35
N ILE A 207 21.73 2.77 2.67
CA ILE A 207 20.47 2.91 3.43
C ILE A 207 19.66 4.10 2.91
N VAL A 208 20.30 5.25 2.69
CA VAL A 208 19.60 6.44 2.18
C VAL A 208 19.01 6.16 0.79
N ILE A 209 19.79 5.57 -0.12
CA ILE A 209 19.31 5.22 -1.46
C ILE A 209 18.15 4.22 -1.37
N ASN A 210 18.28 3.19 -0.53
CA ASN A 210 17.24 2.17 -0.38
C ASN A 210 15.95 2.73 0.22
N LEU A 211 16.04 3.67 1.16
CA LEU A 211 14.87 4.34 1.74
C LEU A 211 14.16 5.24 0.73
N ILE A 212 14.90 5.96 -0.13
CA ILE A 212 14.30 6.73 -1.22
C ILE A 212 13.57 5.79 -2.19
N ALA A 213 14.20 4.66 -2.54
CA ALA A 213 13.59 3.65 -3.40
C ALA A 213 12.34 3.04 -2.77
N GLY A 214 12.39 2.69 -1.48
CA GLY A 214 11.26 2.16 -0.72
C GLY A 214 10.10 3.14 -0.60
N ALA A 215 10.37 4.41 -0.27
CA ALA A 215 9.33 5.45 -0.22
C ALA A 215 8.72 5.71 -1.61
N SER A 216 9.54 5.70 -2.67
CA SER A 216 9.07 5.87 -4.04
C SER A 216 8.21 4.69 -4.50
N ALA A 217 8.65 3.47 -4.23
CA ALA A 217 7.92 2.26 -4.56
C ALA A 217 6.62 2.17 -3.75
N GLY A 218 6.66 2.40 -2.43
CA GLY A 218 5.48 2.33 -1.56
C GLY A 218 4.39 3.34 -1.91
N SER A 219 4.76 4.50 -2.46
CA SER A 219 3.79 5.53 -2.89
C SER A 219 3.28 5.33 -4.32
N LEU A 220 4.13 4.88 -5.26
CA LEU A 220 3.76 4.76 -6.67
C LEU A 220 3.22 3.37 -7.07
N LEU A 221 3.63 2.29 -6.38
CA LEU A 221 3.17 0.94 -6.67
C LEU A 221 1.65 0.80 -6.60
N PRO A 222 0.96 1.24 -5.52
CA PRO A 222 -0.48 1.02 -5.41
C PRO A 222 -1.28 1.62 -6.55
N LEU A 223 -0.89 2.81 -7.00
CA LEU A 223 -1.54 3.48 -8.14
C LEU A 223 -1.31 2.73 -9.43
N SER A 224 -0.06 2.30 -9.65
CA SER A 224 0.34 1.58 -10.86
C SER A 224 -0.45 0.27 -10.96
N LEU A 225 -0.57 -0.45 -9.84
CA LEU A 225 -1.36 -1.68 -9.74
C LEU A 225 -2.85 -1.42 -9.96
N LYS A 226 -3.43 -0.42 -9.28
CA LYS A 226 -4.83 -0.02 -9.46
C LYS A 226 -5.14 0.36 -10.92
N SER A 227 -4.24 1.10 -11.58
CA SER A 227 -4.39 1.47 -12.99
C SER A 227 -4.29 0.29 -13.95
N ALA A 228 -3.59 -0.78 -13.55
CA ALA A 228 -3.48 -2.04 -14.30
C ALA A 228 -4.61 -3.03 -13.97
N GLY A 229 -5.55 -2.67 -13.08
CA GLY A 229 -6.62 -3.57 -12.62
C GLY A 229 -6.12 -4.69 -11.70
N ILE A 230 -4.94 -4.55 -11.09
CA ILE A 230 -4.38 -5.49 -10.13
C ILE A 230 -4.61 -4.92 -8.73
N ASP A 231 -5.11 -5.75 -7.82
CA ASP A 231 -5.31 -5.37 -6.42
C ASP A 231 -3.96 -5.02 -5.75
N PRO A 232 -3.77 -3.75 -5.33
CA PRO A 232 -2.59 -3.30 -4.61
C PRO A 232 -2.33 -4.02 -3.30
N ALA A 233 -3.38 -4.45 -2.60
CA ALA A 233 -3.26 -5.13 -1.32
C ALA A 233 -2.63 -6.50 -1.51
N LEU A 234 -3.09 -7.27 -2.51
CA LEU A 234 -2.52 -8.58 -2.81
C LEU A 234 -1.08 -8.48 -3.34
N ALA A 235 -0.82 -7.63 -4.34
CA ALA A 235 0.46 -7.62 -5.07
C ALA A 235 1.52 -6.67 -4.50
N GLY A 236 1.11 -5.64 -3.77
CA GLY A 236 1.97 -4.52 -3.38
C GLY A 236 3.14 -4.94 -2.50
N GLY A 237 2.90 -5.80 -1.50
CA GLY A 237 3.93 -6.18 -0.53
C GLY A 237 5.11 -6.95 -1.13
N VAL A 238 4.84 -7.96 -1.97
CA VAL A 238 5.90 -8.76 -2.61
C VAL A 238 6.66 -7.93 -3.63
N LEU A 239 5.96 -7.17 -4.48
CA LEU A 239 6.62 -6.31 -5.47
C LEU A 239 7.46 -5.23 -4.82
N LEU A 240 6.97 -4.61 -3.76
CA LEU A 240 7.71 -3.63 -2.99
C LEU A 240 9.01 -4.22 -2.44
N THR A 241 8.92 -5.36 -1.75
CA THR A 241 10.09 -6.02 -1.14
C THR A 241 11.12 -6.38 -2.21
N THR A 242 10.64 -6.85 -3.37
CA THR A 242 11.50 -7.14 -4.52
C THR A 242 12.25 -5.91 -5.01
N ILE A 243 11.57 -4.78 -5.15
CA ILE A 243 12.18 -3.52 -5.59
C ILE A 243 13.20 -3.05 -4.56
N THR A 244 12.86 -3.06 -3.27
CA THR A 244 13.77 -2.64 -2.21
C THR A 244 14.97 -3.57 -2.05
N ASP A 245 14.81 -4.87 -2.28
CA ASP A 245 15.93 -5.82 -2.23
C ASP A 245 16.85 -5.62 -3.44
N VAL A 246 16.29 -5.56 -4.65
CA VAL A 246 17.08 -5.34 -5.88
C VAL A 246 17.83 -4.01 -5.82
N VAL A 247 17.14 -2.92 -5.49
CA VAL A 247 17.77 -1.59 -5.42
C VAL A 247 18.72 -1.49 -4.24
N GLY A 248 18.34 -2.03 -3.08
CA GLY A 248 19.16 -2.03 -1.87
C GLY A 248 20.47 -2.80 -2.04
N PHE A 249 20.41 -4.03 -2.56
CA PHE A 249 21.61 -4.83 -2.81
C PHE A 249 22.47 -4.22 -3.92
N PHE A 250 21.85 -3.75 -5.01
CA PHE A 250 22.60 -3.09 -6.08
C PHE A 250 23.31 -1.83 -5.59
N ALA A 251 22.62 -0.97 -4.83
CA ALA A 251 23.20 0.25 -4.28
C ALA A 251 24.32 -0.07 -3.27
N PHE A 252 24.09 -1.00 -2.35
CA PHE A 252 25.06 -1.35 -1.32
C PHE A 252 26.32 -1.99 -1.90
N LEU A 253 26.15 -3.03 -2.70
CA LEU A 253 27.27 -3.77 -3.29
C LEU A 253 27.95 -2.96 -4.39
N GLY A 254 27.19 -2.21 -5.22
CA GLY A 254 27.76 -1.33 -6.23
C GLY A 254 28.59 -0.19 -5.63
N LEU A 255 28.13 0.42 -4.53
CA LEU A 255 28.94 1.38 -3.78
C LEU A 255 30.17 0.70 -3.18
N ALA A 256 30.03 -0.49 -2.60
CA ALA A 256 31.17 -1.23 -2.08
C ALA A 256 32.22 -1.52 -3.18
N THR A 257 31.80 -1.97 -4.35
CA THR A 257 32.69 -2.18 -5.51
C THR A 257 33.39 -0.89 -5.92
N PHE A 258 32.69 0.25 -5.89
CA PHE A 258 33.30 1.53 -6.23
C PHE A 258 34.37 1.98 -5.20
N PHE A 259 34.17 1.69 -3.92
CA PHE A 259 35.08 2.10 -2.85
C PHE A 259 36.22 1.11 -2.55
N TYR A 260 35.99 -0.20 -2.76
CA TYR A 260 36.95 -1.28 -2.46
C TYR A 260 37.58 -1.91 -3.71
N GLY A 261 36.98 -1.71 -4.89
CA GLY A 261 37.46 -2.23 -6.17
C GLY A 261 38.59 -1.44 -6.79
#